data_AF-A0A0D3J5W0-F1
#
_entry.id   AF-A0A0D3J5W0-F1
#
_cell.length_a   1.000
_cell.length_b   1.000
_cell.length_c   1.000
_cell.angle_alpha   90.00
_cell.angle_beta   90.00
_cell.angle_gamma   90.00
#
_symmetry.space_group_name_H-M   'P 1'
#
loop_
_entity.id
_entity.type
_entity.pdbx_description
1 polymer ?
#
loop_
_entity_poly.entity_id
_entity_poly.type
_entity_poly.pdbx_seq_one_letter_code
_entity_poly.pdbx_strand_id
1 'polypeptide(L)'
;MTSEANDGETRAFFAERDRFGLPPDQLHFFTQGMLPAFDERGRILRSSASQLALSPNGNGGVYLSLQEAGLLEEMSRRGVTSVFQAPHPYPAPSGIFGVDNVLCHVADPTFVGFCSLRGADCGVKTIAKAAPSADPHEKVGVLASVGGKPHVVEYSEISTEMAEATREASRRSTALSGSGTRLLYGAAHICVNWFSLPFLRAFAAGALGEEGSASLPLHVARKKVPCLDPDKGGGSVPLQPSEPNAIKLELFIFDTFPHAAKLVALQVPREHEFAPVKNAPGAASDSPDTACAAFSRLCVDRLVAAGGTVKAPRPCVAANSGNGSRPRPLLEISPLVSYAGEGLEERVAGREFELPQHLC
;
A
#
# COMPACT_ATOMS: atom_id res chain seq x y z
N MET A 1 11.37 5.93 -1.12
CA MET A 1 12.07 5.14 -2.16
C MET A 1 11.59 5.65 -3.51
N THR A 2 12.24 5.34 -4.61
CA THR A 2 11.81 5.68 -5.97
C THR A 2 12.33 4.55 -6.89
N SER A 3 11.89 4.52 -8.13
CA SER A 3 12.57 3.76 -9.19
C SER A 3 13.38 4.73 -10.05
N GLU A 4 14.33 4.21 -10.82
CA GLU A 4 15.07 5.02 -11.80
C GLU A 4 14.12 5.79 -12.75
N ALA A 5 12.99 5.19 -13.10
CA ALA A 5 12.02 5.78 -14.03
C ALA A 5 11.24 6.98 -13.48
N ASN A 6 11.11 7.14 -12.15
CA ASN A 6 10.29 8.19 -11.54
C ASN A 6 11.04 9.07 -10.53
N ASP A 7 12.31 8.80 -10.24
CA ASP A 7 13.09 9.53 -9.24
C ASP A 7 13.24 11.02 -9.58
N GLY A 8 13.60 11.33 -10.83
CA GLY A 8 13.79 12.72 -11.28
C GLY A 8 12.52 13.57 -11.17
N GLU A 9 11.40 13.06 -11.69
CA GLU A 9 10.10 13.74 -11.63
C GLU A 9 9.62 13.91 -10.18
N THR A 10 9.78 12.87 -9.35
CA THR A 10 9.40 12.93 -7.92
C THR A 10 10.20 14.01 -7.20
N ARG A 11 11.52 14.06 -7.35
CA ARG A 11 12.37 15.07 -6.71
C ARG A 11 12.02 16.48 -7.17
N ALA A 12 11.80 16.65 -8.48
CA ALA A 12 11.42 17.95 -9.05
C ALA A 12 10.08 18.43 -8.49
N PHE A 13 9.08 17.55 -8.40
CA PHE A 13 7.77 17.88 -7.84
C PHE A 13 7.86 18.31 -6.37
N PHE A 14 8.60 17.57 -5.53
CA PHE A 14 8.79 17.98 -4.14
C PHE A 14 9.56 19.29 -4.01
N ALA A 15 10.53 19.58 -4.88
CA ALA A 15 11.24 20.85 -4.89
C ALA A 15 10.32 22.02 -5.30
N GLU A 16 9.48 21.83 -6.33
CA GLU A 16 8.49 22.82 -6.78
C GLU A 16 7.49 23.18 -5.68
N ARG A 17 7.13 22.22 -4.83
CA ARG A 17 6.16 22.40 -3.73
C ARG A 17 6.81 22.75 -2.39
N ASP A 18 8.06 23.21 -2.39
CA ASP A 18 8.85 23.52 -1.19
C ASP A 18 8.77 22.40 -0.12
N ARG A 19 8.83 21.15 -0.59
CA ARG A 19 8.73 19.92 0.21
C ARG A 19 7.50 19.86 1.11
N PHE A 20 6.43 20.56 0.75
CA PHE A 20 5.23 20.70 1.56
C PHE A 20 5.52 21.22 2.99
N GLY A 21 6.55 22.06 3.12
CA GLY A 21 6.99 22.63 4.41
C GLY A 21 7.93 21.72 5.22
N LEU A 22 8.28 20.53 4.73
CA LEU A 22 9.23 19.66 5.43
C LEU A 22 10.66 20.21 5.37
N PRO A 23 11.41 20.14 6.49
CA PRO A 23 12.83 20.47 6.50
C PRO A 23 13.65 19.60 5.52
N PRO A 24 14.70 20.16 4.88
CA PRO A 24 15.56 19.43 3.97
C PRO A 24 16.14 18.12 4.54
N ASP A 25 16.45 18.12 5.84
CA ASP A 25 17.06 17.01 6.57
C ASP A 25 16.05 15.98 7.10
N GLN A 26 14.77 16.14 6.76
CA GLN A 26 13.68 15.21 7.10
C GLN A 26 13.08 14.51 5.87
N LEU A 27 13.51 14.87 4.66
CA LEU A 27 13.05 14.26 3.42
C LEU A 27 14.22 13.63 2.66
N HIS A 28 14.27 12.31 2.66
CA HIS A 28 15.32 11.53 2.01
C HIS A 28 14.75 10.72 0.85
N PHE A 29 15.37 10.87 -0.32
CA PHE A 29 15.04 10.09 -1.52
C PHE A 29 16.17 9.10 -1.80
N PHE A 30 15.80 7.86 -2.07
CA PHE A 30 16.71 6.78 -2.44
C PHE A 30 16.01 5.89 -3.47
N THR A 31 16.76 5.36 -4.43
CA THR A 31 16.25 4.55 -5.52
C THR A 31 16.33 3.06 -5.18
N GLN A 32 15.34 2.30 -5.64
CA GLN A 32 15.38 0.84 -5.57
C GLN A 32 16.20 0.23 -6.70
N GLY A 33 16.70 -0.98 -6.48
CA GLY A 33 17.38 -1.77 -7.49
C GLY A 33 16.47 -2.17 -8.66
N MET A 34 17.10 -2.49 -9.79
CA MET A 34 16.41 -2.93 -11.01
C MET A 34 16.87 -4.35 -11.37
N LEU A 35 15.93 -5.18 -11.84
CA LEU A 35 16.19 -6.52 -12.34
C LEU A 35 15.90 -6.61 -13.85
N PRO A 36 16.64 -7.44 -14.59
CA PRO A 36 16.32 -7.71 -15.99
C PRO A 36 14.98 -8.42 -16.14
N ALA A 37 14.28 -8.13 -17.23
CA ALA A 37 13.16 -8.93 -17.69
C ALA A 37 13.66 -10.13 -18.51
N PHE A 38 12.96 -11.25 -18.42
CA PHE A 38 13.29 -12.49 -19.11
C PHE A 38 12.16 -12.90 -20.05
N ASP A 39 12.45 -13.65 -21.10
CA ASP A 39 11.39 -14.41 -21.78
C ASP A 39 11.09 -15.74 -21.06
N GLU A 40 10.08 -16.49 -21.53
CA GLU A 40 9.72 -17.80 -20.96
C GLU A 40 10.83 -18.87 -21.15
N ARG A 41 11.88 -18.60 -21.94
CA ARG A 41 13.06 -19.46 -22.08
C ARG A 41 14.20 -19.04 -21.14
N GLY A 42 14.00 -18.00 -20.33
CA GLY A 42 15.02 -17.46 -19.43
C GLY A 42 16.07 -16.57 -20.10
N ARG A 43 15.86 -16.14 -21.36
CA ARG A 43 16.76 -15.18 -22.03
C ARG A 43 16.49 -13.77 -21.51
N ILE A 44 17.55 -13.02 -21.20
CA ILE A 44 17.43 -11.61 -20.83
C ILE A 44 16.93 -10.80 -22.04
N LEU A 45 15.89 -10.01 -21.81
CA LEU A 45 15.32 -9.12 -22.81
C LEU A 45 16.10 -7.81 -22.89
N ARG A 46 16.12 -7.22 -24.08
CA ARG A 46 16.79 -5.94 -24.37
C ARG A 46 15.76 -4.90 -24.78
N SER A 47 15.86 -3.70 -24.23
CA SER A 47 15.03 -2.56 -24.64
C SER A 47 15.59 -1.89 -25.90
N SER A 48 16.92 -1.95 -26.08
CA SER A 48 17.63 -1.45 -27.26
C SER A 48 18.91 -2.24 -27.53
N ALA A 49 19.62 -1.91 -28.59
CA ALA A 49 20.88 -2.59 -28.95
C ALA A 49 21.99 -2.40 -27.89
N SER A 50 21.88 -1.43 -26.99
CA SER A 50 22.87 -1.20 -25.94
C SER A 50 22.31 -1.29 -24.53
N GLN A 51 21.01 -1.60 -24.37
CA GLN A 51 20.34 -1.56 -23.08
C GLN A 51 19.49 -2.81 -22.82
N LEU A 52 19.57 -3.30 -21.60
CA LEU A 52 18.68 -4.36 -21.10
C LEU A 52 17.28 -3.79 -20.87
N ALA A 53 16.26 -4.63 -21.01
CA ALA A 53 14.93 -4.31 -20.54
C ALA A 53 14.90 -4.54 -19.03
N LEU A 54 14.97 -3.47 -18.25
CA LEU A 54 14.98 -3.51 -16.79
C LEU A 54 13.61 -3.17 -16.21
N SER A 55 13.33 -3.69 -15.02
CA SER A 55 12.19 -3.31 -14.19
C SER A 55 12.57 -3.20 -12.72
N PRO A 56 11.85 -2.41 -11.91
CA PRO A 56 12.06 -2.38 -10.47
C PRO A 56 12.01 -3.79 -9.86
N ASN A 57 12.85 -4.04 -8.86
CA ASN A 57 13.00 -5.35 -8.23
C ASN A 57 11.90 -5.70 -7.21
N GLY A 58 10.75 -5.04 -7.26
CA GLY A 58 9.63 -5.22 -6.34
C GLY A 58 9.79 -4.44 -5.03
N ASN A 59 8.69 -4.28 -4.28
CA ASN A 59 8.67 -3.47 -3.05
C ASN A 59 9.54 -4.05 -1.91
N GLY A 60 9.87 -5.34 -1.96
CA GLY A 60 10.83 -5.99 -1.06
C GLY A 60 12.27 -5.56 -1.32
N GLY A 61 12.58 -4.90 -2.44
CA GLY A 61 13.88 -4.29 -2.68
C GLY A 61 14.22 -3.16 -1.70
N VAL A 62 13.25 -2.67 -0.92
CA VAL A 62 13.43 -1.59 0.06
C VAL A 62 14.52 -1.87 1.09
N TYR A 63 14.70 -3.13 1.51
CA TYR A 63 15.67 -3.49 2.55
C TYR A 63 17.11 -3.23 2.11
N LEU A 64 17.46 -3.77 0.94
CA LEU A 64 18.77 -3.55 0.33
C LEU A 64 18.97 -2.07 0.00
N SER A 65 17.95 -1.44 -0.59
CA SER A 65 18.02 -0.03 -1.03
C SER A 65 18.22 0.95 0.14
N LEU A 66 17.60 0.68 1.30
CA LEU A 66 17.80 1.46 2.53
C LEU A 66 19.22 1.28 3.08
N GLN A 67 19.76 0.06 3.02
CA GLN A 67 21.12 -0.24 3.46
C GLN A 67 22.16 0.43 2.56
N GLU A 68 22.05 0.27 1.24
CA GLU A 68 22.97 0.85 0.25
C GLU A 68 22.95 2.39 0.30
N ALA A 69 21.79 2.99 0.55
CA ALA A 69 21.67 4.43 0.75
C ALA A 69 22.23 4.94 2.10
N GLY A 70 22.68 4.05 3.00
CA GLY A 70 23.17 4.40 4.33
C GLY A 70 22.09 4.91 5.29
N LEU A 71 20.81 4.81 4.91
CA LEU A 71 19.69 5.40 5.66
C LEU A 71 19.39 4.62 6.95
N LEU A 72 19.67 3.31 7.00
CA LEU A 72 19.53 2.53 8.22
C LEU A 72 20.50 2.98 9.33
N GLU A 73 21.74 3.30 8.96
CA GLU A 73 22.73 3.84 9.89
C GLU A 73 22.40 5.28 10.29
N GLU A 74 21.92 6.09 9.35
CA GLU A 74 21.43 7.43 9.64
C GLU A 74 20.26 7.43 10.64
N MET A 75 19.27 6.56 10.44
CA MET A 75 18.15 6.36 11.36
C MET A 75 18.66 5.99 12.76
N SER A 76 19.62 5.05 12.84
CA SER A 76 20.23 4.65 14.12
C SER A 76 20.93 5.82 14.81
N ARG A 77 21.70 6.62 14.07
CA ARG A 77 22.41 7.79 14.60
C ARG A 77 21.44 8.88 15.10
N ARG A 78 20.29 9.03 14.46
CA ARG A 78 19.21 9.96 14.84
C ARG A 78 18.34 9.45 15.99
N GLY A 79 18.58 8.24 16.50
CA GLY A 79 17.80 7.67 17.60
C GLY A 79 16.41 7.19 17.18
N VAL A 80 16.19 6.92 15.89
CA VAL A 80 14.94 6.29 15.42
C VAL A 80 14.86 4.88 16.00
N THR A 81 13.70 4.53 16.56
CA THR A 81 13.48 3.20 17.18
C THR A 81 12.71 2.24 16.28
N SER A 82 11.92 2.79 15.34
CA SER A 82 11.08 2.02 14.44
C SER A 82 10.77 2.77 13.16
N VAL A 83 10.44 2.02 12.11
CA VAL A 83 10.06 2.55 10.81
C VAL A 83 8.59 2.21 10.56
N PHE A 84 7.77 3.24 10.40
CA PHE A 84 6.45 3.10 9.80
C PHE A 84 6.62 3.13 8.28
N GLN A 85 6.44 1.98 7.64
CA GLN A 85 6.39 1.93 6.20
C GLN A 85 4.96 2.26 5.76
N ALA A 86 4.80 3.54 5.42
CA ALA A 86 3.65 4.00 4.68
C ALA A 86 3.73 3.42 3.26
N PRO A 87 2.57 3.22 2.64
CA PRO A 87 2.51 2.50 1.39
C PRO A 87 3.24 3.36 0.28
N HIS A 88 4.02 2.73 -0.62
CA HIS A 88 5.01 3.31 -1.59
C HIS A 88 4.68 3.24 -3.12
N PRO A 89 5.06 4.19 -4.02
CA PRO A 89 4.75 4.16 -5.47
C PRO A 89 5.53 3.18 -6.41
N TYR A 90 4.79 2.69 -7.44
CA TYR A 90 5.10 2.42 -8.88
C TYR A 90 5.87 1.15 -9.36
N PRO A 91 5.56 0.55 -10.55
CA PRO A 91 4.27 0.07 -11.08
C PRO A 91 4.31 -1.46 -11.33
N ALA A 92 3.33 -2.22 -10.82
CA ALA A 92 3.14 -3.61 -11.24
C ALA A 92 1.65 -4.00 -11.22
N PRO A 93 1.14 -4.69 -12.25
CA PRO A 93 -0.24 -5.21 -12.28
C PRO A 93 -0.62 -6.25 -11.20
N SER A 94 0.21 -6.44 -10.18
CA SER A 94 0.04 -7.38 -9.04
C SER A 94 -0.66 -6.74 -7.82
N GLY A 95 -1.17 -5.50 -7.95
CA GLY A 95 -2.34 -5.06 -7.20
C GLY A 95 -2.30 -5.09 -5.67
N ILE A 96 -1.29 -4.50 -5.01
CA ILE A 96 -1.40 -3.76 -3.73
C ILE A 96 -0.10 -2.95 -3.60
N PHE A 97 -0.14 -1.65 -3.89
CA PHE A 97 1.03 -0.79 -3.76
C PHE A 97 0.64 0.62 -3.35
N GLY A 98 0.58 0.81 -2.04
CA GLY A 98 1.47 1.82 -1.58
C GLY A 98 0.87 3.23 -1.43
N VAL A 99 1.45 4.18 -2.15
CA VAL A 99 1.00 5.57 -2.09
C VAL A 99 -0.45 5.73 -2.57
N ASP A 100 -0.99 4.69 -3.19
CA ASP A 100 -2.33 4.65 -3.77
C ASP A 100 -3.45 4.81 -2.74
N ASN A 101 -3.17 4.63 -1.44
CA ASN A 101 -4.18 4.74 -0.38
C ASN A 101 -4.35 6.17 0.16
N VAL A 102 -5.39 6.87 -0.31
CA VAL A 102 -5.72 8.24 0.13
C VAL A 102 -6.11 8.33 1.62
N LEU A 103 -6.50 7.21 2.24
CA LEU A 103 -6.90 7.15 3.65
C LEU A 103 -5.77 6.71 4.59
N CYS A 104 -4.53 6.58 4.10
CA CYS A 104 -3.44 6.13 4.95
C CYS A 104 -3.18 7.11 6.10
N HIS A 105 -3.33 6.63 7.34
CA HIS A 105 -2.89 7.35 8.53
C HIS A 105 -1.36 7.24 8.66
N VAL A 106 -0.65 8.13 7.96
CA VAL A 106 0.82 8.17 7.94
C VAL A 106 1.34 8.35 9.37
N ALA A 107 2.22 7.45 9.81
CA ALA A 107 2.80 7.43 11.16
C ALA A 107 1.74 7.37 12.29
N ASP A 108 0.65 6.60 12.09
CA ASP A 108 -0.42 6.44 13.09
C ASP A 108 0.14 6.10 14.50
N PRO A 109 -0.03 7.00 15.49
CA PRO A 109 0.48 6.79 16.84
C PRO A 109 -0.16 5.59 17.54
N THR A 110 -1.41 5.25 17.22
CA THR A 110 -2.10 4.08 17.79
C THR A 110 -1.40 2.80 17.35
N PHE A 111 -1.11 2.67 16.06
CA PHE A 111 -0.42 1.52 15.52
C PHE A 111 1.05 1.43 15.96
N VAL A 112 1.77 2.54 15.94
CA VAL A 112 3.17 2.61 16.42
C VAL A 112 3.24 2.24 17.91
N GLY A 113 2.35 2.78 18.74
CA GLY A 113 2.24 2.46 20.16
C GLY A 113 1.86 1.00 20.40
N PHE A 114 0.89 0.47 19.65
CA PHE A 114 0.50 -0.94 19.70
C PHE A 114 1.67 -1.89 19.43
N CYS A 115 2.45 -1.63 18.38
CA CYS A 115 3.61 -2.46 18.03
C CYS A 115 4.71 -2.37 19.11
N SER A 116 5.03 -1.14 19.53
CA SER A 116 6.09 -0.87 20.51
C SER A 116 5.79 -1.47 21.88
N LEU A 117 4.58 -1.28 22.41
CA LEU A 117 4.17 -1.82 23.72
C LEU A 117 4.08 -3.35 23.73
N ARG A 118 3.93 -3.97 22.56
CA ARG A 118 3.96 -5.43 22.41
C ARG A 118 5.39 -5.97 22.24
N GLY A 119 6.40 -5.12 22.10
CA GLY A 119 7.78 -5.54 21.80
C GLY A 119 7.85 -6.37 20.53
N ALA A 120 7.13 -5.93 19.48
CA ALA A 120 7.13 -6.61 18.19
C ALA A 120 8.39 -6.28 17.38
N ASP A 121 8.76 -7.19 16.49
CA ASP A 121 9.76 -6.92 15.44
C ASP A 121 9.09 -6.33 14.20
N CYS A 122 7.93 -6.89 13.85
CA CYS A 122 7.09 -6.46 12.74
C CYS A 122 5.66 -6.20 13.22
N GLY A 123 5.04 -5.18 12.64
CA GLY A 123 3.63 -4.87 12.79
C GLY A 123 2.98 -4.74 11.43
N VAL A 124 1.73 -5.16 11.30
CA VAL A 124 0.96 -4.95 10.07
C VAL A 124 -0.42 -4.40 10.39
N LYS A 125 -0.93 -3.49 9.54
CA LYS A 125 -2.36 -3.21 9.52
C LYS A 125 -3.07 -4.13 8.55
N THR A 126 -4.25 -4.55 8.95
CA THR A 126 -5.18 -5.31 8.11
C THR A 126 -6.55 -4.67 8.14
N ILE A 127 -7.35 -4.94 7.13
CA ILE A 127 -8.79 -4.68 7.16
C ILE A 127 -9.53 -6.01 7.16
N ALA A 128 -10.79 -6.00 7.56
CA ALA A 128 -11.65 -7.15 7.33
C ALA A 128 -11.95 -7.23 5.82
N LYS A 129 -11.68 -8.39 5.21
CA LYS A 129 -12.14 -8.71 3.85
C LYS A 129 -13.67 -8.66 3.86
N ALA A 130 -14.20 -7.63 3.18
CA ALA A 130 -15.56 -7.10 3.16
C ALA A 130 -16.63 -7.79 4.05
N ALA A 131 -17.10 -7.11 5.11
CA ALA A 131 -18.46 -7.28 5.60
C ALA A 131 -19.25 -6.01 5.19
N PRO A 132 -20.51 -6.08 4.70
CA PRO A 132 -21.44 -7.20 4.67
C PRO A 132 -21.67 -7.90 3.31
N SER A 133 -20.93 -7.56 2.23
CA SER A 133 -21.07 -8.23 0.93
C SER A 133 -20.06 -9.36 0.65
N ALA A 134 -19.10 -9.61 1.58
CA ALA A 134 -18.19 -10.76 1.63
C ALA A 134 -17.85 -11.34 0.26
N ASP A 135 -17.08 -10.62 -0.56
CA ASP A 135 -16.47 -11.24 -1.73
C ASP A 135 -15.22 -12.01 -1.25
N PRO A 136 -15.30 -13.34 -1.06
CA PRO A 136 -14.13 -14.16 -0.71
C PRO A 136 -13.03 -14.04 -1.77
N HIS A 137 -13.36 -13.58 -2.99
CA HIS A 137 -12.47 -13.44 -4.13
C HIS A 137 -11.94 -12.01 -4.33
N GLU A 138 -12.12 -11.09 -3.36
CA GLU A 138 -11.44 -9.79 -3.39
C GLU A 138 -9.91 -10.02 -3.53
N LYS A 139 -9.31 -9.34 -4.51
CA LYS A 139 -7.90 -9.49 -4.91
C LYS A 139 -6.97 -8.77 -3.93
N VAL A 140 -6.85 -9.35 -2.74
CA VAL A 140 -6.01 -8.87 -1.65
C VAL A 140 -5.31 -10.03 -0.95
N GLY A 141 -4.02 -9.87 -0.70
CA GLY A 141 -3.25 -10.80 0.12
C GLY A 141 -3.77 -10.84 1.56
N VAL A 142 -3.75 -12.02 2.16
CA VAL A 142 -4.28 -12.27 3.51
C VAL A 142 -3.17 -12.65 4.46
N LEU A 143 -3.17 -12.06 5.66
CA LEU A 143 -2.25 -12.45 6.71
C LEU A 143 -2.66 -13.82 7.26
N ALA A 144 -1.76 -14.79 7.21
CA ALA A 144 -1.98 -16.16 7.66
C ALA A 144 -0.72 -16.74 8.32
N SER A 145 -0.88 -17.89 8.97
CA SER A 145 0.24 -18.69 9.50
C SER A 145 0.50 -19.86 8.55
N VAL A 146 1.70 -19.92 7.99
CA VAL A 146 2.18 -21.03 7.15
C VAL A 146 3.37 -21.67 7.86
N GLY A 147 3.28 -22.96 8.18
CA GLY A 147 4.33 -23.66 8.94
C GLY A 147 4.63 -23.06 10.32
N GLY A 148 3.63 -22.41 10.95
CA GLY A 148 3.78 -21.73 12.24
C GLY A 148 4.42 -20.34 12.18
N LYS A 149 4.75 -19.84 10.97
CA LYS A 149 5.35 -18.52 10.75
C LYS A 149 4.35 -17.58 10.06
N PRO A 150 4.35 -16.28 10.39
CA PRO A 150 3.43 -15.32 9.77
C PRO A 150 3.84 -15.03 8.32
N HIS A 151 2.88 -15.08 7.41
CA HIS A 151 3.04 -14.79 5.99
C HIS A 151 1.86 -13.93 5.50
N VAL A 152 2.07 -13.18 4.42
CA VAL A 152 0.97 -12.74 3.58
C VAL A 152 0.87 -13.75 2.43
N VAL A 153 -0.29 -14.38 2.29
CA VAL A 153 -0.57 -15.30 1.19
C VAL A 153 -1.35 -14.50 0.15
N GLU A 154 -0.79 -14.39 -1.05
CA GLU A 154 -1.42 -13.63 -2.13
C GLU A 154 -2.70 -14.30 -2.63
N TYR A 155 -3.62 -13.48 -3.15
CA TYR A 155 -4.91 -13.99 -3.64
C TYR A 155 -4.76 -14.99 -4.80
N SER A 156 -3.64 -14.95 -5.53
CA SER A 156 -3.31 -15.90 -6.60
C SER A 156 -2.80 -17.25 -6.08
N GLU A 157 -2.49 -17.35 -4.79
CA GLU A 157 -1.88 -18.53 -4.15
C GLU A 157 -2.86 -19.26 -3.22
N ILE A 158 -4.00 -18.64 -2.90
CA ILE A 158 -5.06 -19.24 -2.09
C ILE A 158 -6.06 -20.00 -2.97
N SER A 159 -6.49 -21.19 -2.56
CA SER A 159 -7.53 -21.95 -3.27
C SER A 159 -8.92 -21.32 -3.06
N THR A 160 -9.86 -21.59 -3.97
CA THR A 160 -11.27 -21.19 -3.81
C THR A 160 -11.85 -21.67 -2.47
N GLU A 161 -11.56 -22.91 -2.08
CA GLU A 161 -11.99 -23.47 -0.79
C GLU A 161 -11.46 -22.67 0.39
N MET A 162 -10.18 -22.29 0.37
CA MET A 162 -9.60 -21.46 1.42
C MET A 162 -10.17 -20.03 1.39
N ALA A 163 -10.34 -19.44 0.21
CA ALA A 163 -10.92 -18.09 0.08
C ALA A 163 -12.34 -18.02 0.66
N GLU A 164 -13.13 -19.08 0.48
CA GLU A 164 -14.52 -19.21 0.94
C GLU A 164 -14.65 -19.79 2.35
N ALA A 165 -13.56 -20.27 2.95
CA ALA A 165 -13.56 -20.87 4.28
C ALA A 165 -14.04 -19.87 5.34
N THR A 166 -14.94 -20.31 6.21
CA THR A 166 -15.52 -19.48 7.26
C THR A 166 -15.31 -20.03 8.66
N ARG A 167 -15.49 -19.16 9.66
CA ARG A 167 -15.49 -19.47 11.09
C ARG A 167 -16.57 -18.67 11.81
N GLU A 168 -17.01 -19.15 12.95
CA GLU A 168 -17.84 -18.35 13.85
C GLU A 168 -17.05 -17.20 14.47
N ALA A 169 -17.66 -16.02 14.57
CA ALA A 169 -17.03 -14.89 15.25
C ALA A 169 -16.88 -15.20 16.76
N SER A 170 -15.65 -15.18 17.27
CA SER A 170 -15.41 -15.30 18.70
C SER A 170 -15.87 -14.04 19.45
N ARG A 171 -16.23 -14.17 20.75
CA ARG A 171 -16.59 -13.05 21.64
C ARG A 171 -15.50 -11.97 21.79
N ARG A 172 -14.24 -12.23 21.42
CA ARG A 172 -13.16 -11.22 21.41
C ARG A 172 -13.11 -10.41 20.10
N SER A 173 -13.79 -10.88 19.06
CA SER A 173 -13.84 -10.29 17.71
C SER A 173 -15.03 -9.34 17.52
N THR A 174 -15.93 -9.26 18.50
CA THR A 174 -17.23 -8.58 18.42
C THR A 174 -17.15 -7.06 18.52
N ALA A 175 -15.99 -6.49 18.81
CA ALA A 175 -15.81 -5.04 18.90
C ALA A 175 -15.91 -4.31 17.54
N LEU A 176 -15.77 -5.05 16.42
CA LEU A 176 -15.74 -4.47 15.05
C LEU A 176 -16.82 -5.02 14.10
N SER A 177 -17.61 -6.00 14.52
CA SER A 177 -18.72 -6.55 13.73
C SER A 177 -19.51 -7.51 14.63
N GLY A 178 -20.84 -7.43 14.59
CA GLY A 178 -21.75 -8.19 15.47
C GLY A 178 -21.61 -9.72 15.40
N SER A 179 -22.48 -10.44 16.09
CA SER A 179 -22.58 -11.90 16.02
C SER A 179 -22.76 -12.37 14.57
N GLY A 180 -21.94 -13.31 14.09
CA GLY A 180 -22.08 -13.87 12.75
C GLY A 180 -20.90 -14.73 12.28
N THR A 181 -21.06 -15.34 11.11
CA THR A 181 -20.02 -16.07 10.37
C THR A 181 -19.04 -15.10 9.71
N ARG A 182 -17.74 -15.37 9.77
CA ARG A 182 -16.67 -14.57 9.14
C ARG A 182 -15.77 -15.44 8.29
N LEU A 183 -15.09 -14.85 7.31
CA LEU A 183 -14.02 -15.54 6.58
C LEU A 183 -12.91 -15.95 7.57
N LEU A 184 -12.45 -17.19 7.43
CA LEU A 184 -11.32 -17.72 8.19
C LEU A 184 -10.05 -16.94 7.84
N TYR A 185 -9.82 -16.72 6.54
CA TYR A 185 -8.73 -15.90 6.00
C TYR A 185 -9.24 -14.51 5.61
N GLY A 186 -9.80 -13.80 6.59
CA GLY A 186 -10.40 -12.47 6.40
C GLY A 186 -9.50 -11.28 6.73
N ALA A 187 -8.24 -11.50 7.13
CA ALA A 187 -7.30 -10.44 7.52
C ALA A 187 -6.55 -9.91 6.29
N ALA A 188 -7.21 -9.04 5.52
CA ALA A 188 -6.68 -8.45 4.30
C ALA A 188 -5.53 -7.48 4.62
N HIS A 189 -4.34 -7.73 4.09
CA HIS A 189 -3.17 -6.88 4.26
C HIS A 189 -3.29 -5.63 3.39
N ILE A 190 -3.11 -4.45 4.00
CA ILE A 190 -3.25 -3.16 3.31
C ILE A 190 -1.91 -2.47 3.02
N CYS A 191 -0.80 -3.23 3.06
CA CYS A 191 0.56 -2.71 2.80
C CYS A 191 1.01 -1.56 3.71
N VAL A 192 0.45 -1.50 4.93
CA VAL A 192 0.92 -0.62 6.00
C VAL A 192 1.64 -1.48 7.02
N ASN A 193 2.95 -1.28 7.12
CA ASN A 193 3.82 -2.08 7.94
C ASN A 193 4.58 -1.21 8.95
N TRP A 194 4.99 -1.84 10.03
CA TRP A 194 5.85 -1.27 11.04
C TRP A 194 7.00 -2.24 11.28
N PHE A 195 8.22 -1.73 11.41
CA PHE A 195 9.40 -2.53 11.69
C PHE A 195 10.17 -1.90 12.85
N SER A 196 10.61 -2.71 13.81
CA SER A 196 11.62 -2.25 14.77
C SER A 196 12.92 -1.98 14.01
N LEU A 197 13.62 -0.90 14.35
CA LEU A 197 14.89 -0.59 13.68
C LEU A 197 15.94 -1.71 13.87
N PRO A 198 16.06 -2.36 15.06
CA PRO A 198 16.97 -3.49 15.23
C PRO A 198 16.67 -4.66 14.29
N PHE A 199 15.39 -5.04 14.16
CA PHE A 199 14.97 -6.09 13.22
C PHE A 199 15.31 -5.71 11.78
N LEU A 200 14.92 -4.51 11.36
CA LEU A 200 15.11 -4.03 9.99
C LEU A 200 16.60 -4.02 9.59
N ARG A 201 17.48 -3.58 10.50
CA ARG A 201 18.93 -3.59 10.30
C ARG A 201 19.49 -5.00 10.20
N ALA A 202 19.11 -5.89 11.12
CA ALA A 202 19.55 -7.28 11.09
C ALA A 202 19.09 -8.00 9.81
N PHE A 203 17.85 -7.77 9.40
CA PHE A 203 17.29 -8.34 8.18
C PHE A 203 18.03 -7.88 6.92
N ALA A 204 18.22 -6.55 6.77
CA ALA A 204 18.93 -5.98 5.63
C ALA A 204 20.41 -6.40 5.56
N ALA A 205 21.07 -6.54 6.71
CA ALA A 205 22.46 -6.96 6.79
C ALA A 205 22.68 -8.45 6.49
N GLY A 206 21.62 -9.22 6.20
CA GLY A 206 21.74 -10.65 5.99
C GLY A 206 21.91 -11.45 7.30
N ALA A 207 21.71 -10.84 8.47
CA ALA A 207 22.09 -11.41 9.76
C ALA A 207 21.00 -12.30 10.40
N LEU A 208 19.87 -12.52 9.71
CA LEU A 208 18.76 -13.33 10.20
C LEU A 208 18.70 -14.67 9.44
N GLY A 209 19.41 -15.69 9.97
CA GLY A 209 19.49 -17.06 9.41
C GLY A 209 20.48 -17.20 8.26
N GLU A 210 20.55 -18.38 7.62
CA GLU A 210 21.27 -18.56 6.34
C GLU A 210 20.63 -17.78 5.18
N GLU A 211 19.53 -17.05 5.45
CA GLU A 211 18.54 -16.53 4.50
C GLU A 211 18.06 -15.10 4.86
N GLY A 212 18.94 -14.10 5.01
CA GLY A 212 18.50 -12.70 5.22
C GLY A 212 17.94 -12.01 3.96
N SER A 213 17.99 -10.67 3.85
CA SER A 213 17.36 -9.95 2.71
C SER A 213 17.88 -10.36 1.32
N ALA A 214 19.09 -10.92 1.24
CA ALA A 214 19.69 -11.40 0.00
C ALA A 214 19.05 -12.69 -0.56
N SER A 215 18.15 -13.35 0.19
CA SER A 215 17.49 -14.60 -0.20
C SER A 215 15.96 -14.51 -0.17
N LEU A 216 15.40 -13.30 -0.16
CA LEU A 216 13.96 -13.15 -0.34
C LEU A 216 13.51 -13.84 -1.65
N PRO A 217 12.38 -14.54 -1.64
CA PRO A 217 11.91 -15.25 -2.82
C PRO A 217 11.60 -14.28 -3.96
N LEU A 218 11.99 -14.68 -5.17
CA LEU A 218 11.68 -13.93 -6.38
C LEU A 218 10.34 -14.40 -6.93
N HIS A 219 9.34 -13.51 -6.89
CA HIS A 219 8.01 -13.77 -7.41
C HIS A 219 7.94 -13.49 -8.90
N VAL A 220 7.31 -14.40 -9.64
CA VAL A 220 7.19 -14.32 -11.11
C VAL A 220 5.94 -13.54 -11.51
N ALA A 221 6.14 -12.42 -12.20
CA ALA A 221 5.07 -11.61 -12.76
C ALA A 221 5.15 -11.58 -14.30
N ARG A 222 4.13 -12.13 -14.97
CA ARG A 222 4.04 -12.12 -16.44
C ARG A 222 3.50 -10.79 -16.94
N LYS A 223 4.24 -10.12 -17.84
CA LYS A 223 3.92 -8.76 -18.31
C LYS A 223 4.16 -8.61 -19.82
N LYS A 224 3.56 -7.56 -20.36
CA LYS A 224 3.84 -7.03 -21.69
C LYS A 224 4.98 -6.04 -21.58
N VAL A 225 6.14 -6.39 -22.10
CA VAL A 225 7.36 -5.57 -22.06
C VAL A 225 7.81 -5.29 -23.49
N PRO A 226 7.73 -4.03 -23.95
CA PRO A 226 8.36 -3.62 -25.19
C PRO A 226 9.86 -3.95 -25.15
N CYS A 227 10.34 -4.67 -26.16
CA CYS A 227 11.72 -5.14 -26.22
C CYS A 227 12.16 -5.31 -27.68
N LEU A 228 13.41 -5.71 -27.91
CA LEU A 228 13.83 -6.24 -29.20
C LEU A 228 13.42 -7.73 -29.29
N ASP A 229 12.86 -8.13 -30.43
CA ASP A 229 12.40 -9.49 -30.72
C ASP A 229 13.60 -10.46 -30.67
N PRO A 230 13.68 -11.34 -29.67
CA PRO A 230 14.85 -12.20 -29.48
C PRO A 230 14.97 -13.29 -30.55
N ASP A 231 13.91 -13.55 -31.32
CA ASP A 231 13.85 -14.59 -32.34
C ASP A 231 13.95 -14.02 -33.78
N LYS A 232 13.96 -12.70 -33.97
CA LYS A 232 14.05 -12.05 -35.29
C LYS A 232 15.21 -11.08 -35.43
N GLY A 233 15.76 -11.02 -36.65
CA GLY A 233 16.75 -10.00 -37.05
C GLY A 233 17.95 -9.88 -36.10
N GLY A 234 18.42 -10.99 -35.53
CA GLY A 234 19.53 -11.00 -34.58
C GLY A 234 19.24 -10.26 -33.27
N GLY A 235 17.98 -10.08 -32.87
CA GLY A 235 17.63 -9.32 -31.67
C GLY A 235 17.68 -7.81 -31.88
N SER A 236 17.42 -7.31 -33.09
CA SER A 236 17.44 -5.87 -33.44
C SER A 236 16.09 -5.32 -33.90
N VAL A 237 15.07 -6.16 -34.09
CA VAL A 237 13.73 -5.73 -34.51
C VAL A 237 12.91 -5.35 -33.28
N PRO A 238 12.33 -4.14 -33.17
CA PRO A 238 11.44 -3.80 -32.06
C PRO A 238 10.18 -4.67 -32.02
N LEU A 239 9.80 -5.08 -30.82
CA LEU A 239 8.60 -5.86 -30.51
C LEU A 239 7.72 -5.05 -29.54
N GLN A 240 6.51 -4.74 -29.99
CA GLN A 240 5.43 -4.22 -29.14
C GLN A 240 4.41 -5.34 -28.91
N PRO A 241 4.44 -6.02 -27.76
CA PRO A 241 3.66 -7.24 -27.53
C PRO A 241 2.18 -6.93 -27.26
N SER A 242 1.27 -7.69 -27.88
CA SER A 242 -0.19 -7.65 -27.60
C SER A 242 -0.59 -8.54 -26.42
N GLU A 243 0.16 -9.61 -26.17
CA GLU A 243 0.04 -10.58 -25.08
C GLU A 243 1.31 -10.61 -24.22
N PRO A 244 1.27 -11.07 -22.94
CA PRO A 244 2.47 -11.16 -22.11
C PRO A 244 3.61 -11.92 -22.80
N ASN A 245 4.78 -11.28 -22.88
CA ASN A 245 5.99 -11.80 -23.54
C ASN A 245 7.19 -11.89 -22.59
N ALA A 246 7.04 -11.41 -21.35
CA ALA A 246 8.14 -11.28 -20.41
C ALA A 246 7.76 -11.72 -19.00
N ILE A 247 8.73 -12.34 -18.33
CA ILE A 247 8.78 -12.60 -16.90
C ILE A 247 9.54 -11.45 -16.23
N LYS A 248 8.90 -10.79 -15.28
CA LYS A 248 9.54 -9.90 -14.30
C LYS A 248 9.65 -10.62 -12.97
N LEU A 249 10.74 -10.38 -12.26
CA LEU A 249 10.99 -10.91 -10.93
C LEU A 249 10.81 -9.79 -9.91
N GLU A 250 10.01 -10.03 -8.88
CA GLU A 250 9.68 -9.05 -7.85
C GLU A 250 9.94 -9.64 -6.46
N LEU A 251 10.56 -8.86 -5.59
CA LEU A 251 10.62 -9.14 -4.16
C LEU A 251 9.41 -8.52 -3.47
N PHE A 252 8.83 -9.20 -2.48
CA PHE A 252 7.75 -8.64 -1.68
C PHE A 252 8.21 -8.24 -0.27
N ILE A 253 7.73 -7.08 0.17
CA ILE A 253 8.08 -6.49 1.47
C ILE A 253 7.65 -7.39 2.63
N PHE A 254 6.52 -8.08 2.48
CA PHE A 254 5.94 -8.95 3.50
C PHE A 254 6.62 -10.31 3.62
N ASP A 255 7.50 -10.68 2.68
CA ASP A 255 8.29 -11.92 2.78
C ASP A 255 9.35 -11.87 3.90
N THR A 256 9.46 -10.72 4.58
CA THR A 256 10.27 -10.57 5.80
C THR A 256 9.58 -11.06 7.06
N PHE A 257 8.25 -11.17 7.05
CA PHE A 257 7.46 -11.55 8.22
C PHE A 257 7.84 -12.90 8.83
N PRO A 258 8.18 -13.95 8.04
CA PRO A 258 8.61 -15.24 8.57
C PRO A 258 9.91 -15.19 9.39
N HIS A 259 10.69 -14.11 9.27
CA HIS A 259 11.95 -13.90 10.00
C HIS A 259 11.75 -13.13 11.32
N ALA A 260 10.57 -12.54 11.55
CA ALA A 260 10.24 -11.86 12.79
C ALA A 260 10.06 -12.88 13.92
N ALA A 261 10.71 -12.67 15.07
CA ALA A 261 10.41 -13.46 16.27
C ALA A 261 9.01 -13.13 16.79
N LYS A 262 8.56 -11.88 16.60
CA LYS A 262 7.20 -11.46 16.94
C LYS A 262 6.61 -10.51 15.90
N LEU A 263 5.55 -10.98 15.23
CA LEU A 263 4.67 -10.15 14.41
C LEU A 263 3.35 -9.88 15.13
N VAL A 264 2.88 -8.64 15.08
CA VAL A 264 1.54 -8.25 15.55
C VAL A 264 0.71 -7.66 14.43
N ALA A 265 -0.60 -7.89 14.46
CA ALA A 265 -1.53 -7.36 13.47
C ALA A 265 -2.60 -6.50 14.14
N LEU A 266 -2.82 -5.30 13.61
CA LEU A 266 -3.91 -4.41 14.00
C LEU A 266 -4.95 -4.39 12.89
N GLN A 267 -6.16 -4.89 13.18
CA GLN A 267 -7.28 -4.78 12.24
C GLN A 267 -7.96 -3.43 12.42
N VAL A 268 -8.13 -2.69 11.32
CA VAL A 268 -8.69 -1.33 11.30
C VAL A 268 -9.93 -1.23 10.40
N PRO A 269 -10.81 -0.22 10.58
CA PRO A 269 -11.96 0.00 9.71
C PRO A 269 -11.52 0.40 8.30
N ARG A 270 -12.08 -0.28 7.26
CA ARG A 270 -11.72 -0.02 5.86
C ARG A 270 -12.05 1.42 5.47
N GLU A 271 -13.25 1.86 5.83
CA GLU A 271 -13.80 3.18 5.56
C GLU A 271 -12.99 4.33 6.17
N HIS A 272 -12.12 4.05 7.14
CA HIS A 272 -11.28 5.05 7.78
C HIS A 272 -9.83 5.03 7.28
N GLU A 273 -9.34 3.87 6.82
CA GLU A 273 -7.90 3.67 6.60
C GLU A 273 -7.53 3.06 5.25
N PHE A 274 -8.49 2.72 4.39
CA PHE A 274 -8.20 2.06 3.11
C PHE A 274 -9.14 2.47 1.96
N ALA A 275 -8.63 3.29 1.05
CA ALA A 275 -9.22 3.56 -0.25
C ALA A 275 -8.11 3.73 -1.32
N PRO A 276 -7.69 2.64 -1.97
CA PRO A 276 -6.59 2.66 -2.94
C PRO A 276 -7.01 3.26 -4.29
N VAL A 277 -6.03 3.75 -5.05
CA VAL A 277 -6.17 4.23 -6.44
C VAL A 277 -5.31 3.38 -7.37
N LYS A 278 -5.93 2.37 -7.99
CA LYS A 278 -5.30 1.40 -8.91
C LYS A 278 -5.81 1.48 -10.34
N ASN A 279 -7.02 2.00 -10.53
CA ASN A 279 -7.74 2.03 -11.80
C ASN A 279 -7.88 3.47 -12.30
N ALA A 280 -8.08 3.62 -13.61
CA ALA A 280 -8.29 4.92 -14.24
C ALA A 280 -9.58 5.61 -13.73
N PRO A 281 -9.69 6.94 -13.88
CA PRO A 281 -10.94 7.67 -13.65
C PRO A 281 -12.14 7.02 -14.37
N GLY A 282 -13.30 7.01 -13.72
CA GLY A 282 -14.52 6.40 -14.20
C GLY A 282 -14.64 4.89 -13.95
N ALA A 283 -13.59 4.22 -13.48
CA ALA A 283 -13.69 2.81 -13.05
C ALA A 283 -14.52 2.68 -11.77
N ALA A 284 -15.23 1.55 -11.65
CA ALA A 284 -16.20 1.30 -10.58
C ALA A 284 -15.57 1.08 -9.19
N SER A 285 -14.29 0.73 -9.12
CA SER A 285 -13.55 0.50 -7.89
C SER A 285 -12.12 1.03 -8.01
N ASP A 286 -11.50 1.30 -6.87
CA ASP A 286 -10.10 1.72 -6.72
C ASP A 286 -9.66 2.79 -7.73
N SER A 287 -10.50 3.78 -8.01
CA SER A 287 -10.23 4.87 -8.94
C SER A 287 -10.09 6.21 -8.21
N PRO A 288 -9.57 7.27 -8.87
CA PRO A 288 -9.55 8.61 -8.29
C PRO A 288 -10.94 9.06 -7.82
N ASP A 289 -11.99 8.68 -8.55
CA ASP A 289 -13.38 9.01 -8.21
C ASP A 289 -13.85 8.33 -6.91
N THR A 290 -13.54 7.05 -6.74
CA THR A 290 -13.92 6.31 -5.53
C THR A 290 -13.10 6.75 -4.33
N ALA A 291 -11.80 7.05 -4.52
CA ALA A 291 -10.92 7.54 -3.46
C ALA A 291 -11.35 8.93 -2.98
N CYS A 292 -11.65 9.86 -3.88
CA CYS A 292 -12.15 11.19 -3.53
C CYS A 292 -13.47 11.12 -2.76
N ALA A 293 -14.41 10.26 -3.19
CA ALA A 293 -15.66 10.04 -2.46
C ALA A 293 -15.45 9.42 -1.08
N ALA A 294 -14.52 8.46 -0.95
CA ALA A 294 -14.18 7.84 0.33
C ALA A 294 -13.55 8.82 1.32
N PHE A 295 -12.57 9.61 0.87
CA PHE A 295 -11.95 10.66 1.67
C PHE A 295 -12.97 11.70 2.13
N SER A 296 -13.85 12.14 1.22
CA SER A 296 -14.88 13.10 1.58
C SER A 296 -15.88 12.53 2.58
N ARG A 297 -16.26 11.26 2.44
CA ARG A 297 -17.13 10.58 3.41
C ARG A 297 -16.48 10.49 4.79
N LEU A 298 -15.20 10.14 4.87
CA LEU A 298 -14.45 10.15 6.13
C LEU A 298 -14.48 11.55 6.77
N CYS A 299 -14.30 12.60 5.98
CA CYS A 299 -14.36 13.96 6.50
C CYS A 299 -15.75 14.34 7.02
N VAL A 300 -16.82 13.92 6.34
CA VAL A 300 -18.20 14.09 6.83
C VAL A 300 -18.41 13.33 8.13
N ASP A 301 -17.95 12.08 8.22
CA ASP A 301 -18.10 11.27 9.42
C ASP A 301 -17.36 11.90 10.62
N ARG A 302 -16.16 12.46 10.40
CA ARG A 302 -15.41 13.24 11.41
C ARG A 302 -16.15 14.51 11.84
N LEU A 303 -16.67 15.28 10.88
CA LEU A 303 -17.44 16.49 11.17
C LEU A 303 -18.68 16.18 12.01
N VAL A 304 -19.40 15.12 11.66
CA VAL A 304 -20.61 14.68 12.40
C VAL A 304 -20.24 14.16 13.78
N ALA A 305 -19.15 13.40 13.91
CA ALA A 305 -18.66 12.94 15.21
C ALA A 305 -18.30 14.10 16.15
N ALA A 306 -17.81 15.21 15.59
CA ALA A 306 -17.51 16.44 16.32
C ALA A 306 -18.73 17.36 16.56
N GLY A 307 -19.95 16.89 16.28
CA GLY A 307 -21.20 17.59 16.60
C GLY A 307 -21.71 18.56 15.54
N GLY A 308 -21.14 18.56 14.34
CA GLY A 308 -21.66 19.30 13.19
C GLY A 308 -22.70 18.51 12.40
N THR A 309 -23.39 19.17 11.47
CA THR A 309 -24.31 18.53 10.52
C THR A 309 -24.04 18.98 9.08
N VAL A 310 -24.43 18.16 8.10
CA VAL A 310 -24.36 18.51 6.68
C VAL A 310 -25.76 18.50 6.07
N LYS A 311 -26.10 19.52 5.27
CA LYS A 311 -27.32 19.50 4.46
C LYS A 311 -27.22 18.39 3.42
N ALA A 312 -28.32 17.66 3.22
CA ALA A 312 -28.39 16.62 2.20
C ALA A 312 -28.21 17.20 0.77
N PRO A 313 -27.62 16.44 -0.17
CA PRO A 313 -27.23 15.03 -0.08
C PRO A 313 -25.82 14.79 0.49
N ARG A 314 -25.64 13.66 1.19
CA ARG A 314 -24.29 13.17 1.59
C ARG A 314 -23.46 12.80 0.35
N PRO A 315 -22.11 12.87 0.43
CA PRO A 315 -21.26 12.41 -0.66
C PRO A 315 -21.55 10.95 -1.03
N CYS A 316 -21.79 10.69 -2.31
CA CYS A 316 -21.98 9.35 -2.85
C CYS A 316 -21.20 9.18 -4.16
N VAL A 317 -20.84 7.92 -4.46
CA VAL A 317 -20.33 7.56 -5.79
C VAL A 317 -21.53 7.57 -6.73
N ALA A 318 -21.69 8.62 -7.53
CA ALA A 318 -22.74 8.63 -8.53
C ALA A 318 -22.42 7.57 -9.60
N ALA A 319 -23.38 6.71 -9.92
CA ALA A 319 -23.32 5.92 -11.15
C ALA A 319 -23.18 6.89 -12.33
N ASN A 320 -22.36 6.54 -13.33
CA ASN A 320 -22.21 7.29 -14.58
C ASN A 320 -23.59 7.55 -15.22
N SER A 321 -24.25 8.64 -14.85
CA SER A 321 -25.39 9.17 -15.58
C SER A 321 -24.79 10.02 -16.69
N GLY A 322 -24.83 9.49 -17.91
CA GLY A 322 -24.41 10.18 -19.12
C GLY A 322 -25.22 11.46 -19.32
N ASN A 323 -24.75 12.57 -18.76
CA ASN A 323 -24.99 13.94 -19.19
C ASN A 323 -24.33 14.90 -18.18
N GLY A 324 -23.27 15.61 -18.62
CA GLY A 324 -22.77 16.83 -17.99
C GLY A 324 -22.42 16.74 -16.50
N SER A 325 -21.13 16.64 -16.18
CA SER A 325 -20.57 16.67 -14.83
C SER A 325 -21.16 17.80 -13.96
N ARG A 326 -22.17 17.49 -13.14
CA ARG A 326 -22.49 18.33 -11.99
C ARG A 326 -21.37 18.16 -10.96
N PRO A 327 -20.81 19.25 -10.40
CA PRO A 327 -19.85 19.15 -9.31
C PRO A 327 -20.48 18.37 -8.15
N ARG A 328 -19.76 17.38 -7.63
CA ARG A 328 -20.19 16.59 -6.47
C ARG A 328 -20.11 17.50 -5.24
N PRO A 329 -21.14 17.56 -4.38
CA PRO A 329 -21.02 18.23 -3.09
C PRO A 329 -20.05 17.43 -2.21
N LEU A 330 -18.78 17.85 -2.16
CA LEU A 330 -17.73 17.20 -1.38
C LEU A 330 -17.36 18.04 -0.16
N LEU A 331 -16.94 17.36 0.90
CA LEU A 331 -16.30 17.94 2.07
C LEU A 331 -14.85 17.46 2.17
N GLU A 332 -13.92 18.39 2.39
CA GLU A 332 -12.51 18.12 2.68
C GLU A 332 -12.14 18.75 4.03
N ILE A 333 -11.40 18.02 4.86
CA ILE A 333 -10.76 18.53 6.08
C ILE A 333 -9.26 18.37 5.89
N SER A 334 -8.53 19.47 5.90
CA SER A 334 -7.07 19.46 5.82
C SER A 334 -6.47 18.69 7.00
N PRO A 335 -5.45 17.83 6.78
CA PRO A 335 -4.71 17.17 7.86
C PRO A 335 -4.06 18.14 8.86
N LEU A 336 -3.85 19.42 8.47
CA LEU A 336 -3.35 20.46 9.37
C LEU A 336 -4.42 20.99 10.34
N VAL A 337 -5.71 20.80 10.01
CA VAL A 337 -6.83 21.11 10.91
C VAL A 337 -7.08 19.95 11.86
N SER A 338 -7.10 18.73 11.33
CA SER A 338 -7.35 17.52 12.11
C SER A 338 -6.77 16.29 11.42
N TYR A 339 -5.97 15.52 12.15
CA TYR A 339 -5.31 14.33 11.63
C TYR A 339 -6.30 13.15 11.55
N ALA A 340 -7.01 12.87 12.64
CA ALA A 340 -7.92 11.74 12.79
C ALA A 340 -9.36 12.12 13.20
N GLY A 341 -9.69 13.42 13.24
CA GLY A 341 -11.00 13.94 13.64
C GLY A 341 -11.00 14.72 14.96
N GLU A 342 -9.87 14.72 15.68
CA GLU A 342 -9.68 15.51 16.90
C GLU A 342 -9.68 17.02 16.63
N GLY A 343 -10.11 17.82 17.61
CA GLY A 343 -10.01 19.29 17.58
C GLY A 343 -11.00 19.98 16.64
N LEU A 344 -11.99 19.25 16.13
CA LEU A 344 -13.00 19.79 15.21
C LEU A 344 -14.17 20.46 15.94
N GLU A 345 -14.41 20.14 17.21
CA GLU A 345 -15.59 20.53 17.97
C GLU A 345 -15.78 22.05 17.99
N GLU A 346 -14.71 22.81 18.25
CA GLU A 346 -14.77 24.29 18.27
C GLU A 346 -15.14 24.90 16.91
N ARG A 347 -14.86 24.19 15.82
CA ARG A 347 -15.11 24.65 14.45
C ARG A 347 -16.48 24.25 13.93
N VAL A 348 -17.01 23.11 14.35
CA VAL A 348 -18.17 22.48 13.71
C VAL A 348 -19.37 22.20 14.64
N ALA A 349 -19.17 22.13 15.96
CA ALA A 349 -20.24 21.74 16.87
C ALA A 349 -21.44 22.69 16.80
N GLY A 350 -22.65 22.13 16.63
CA GLY A 350 -23.89 22.89 16.53
C GLY A 350 -24.06 23.68 15.22
N ARG A 351 -23.18 23.50 14.24
CA ARG A 351 -23.24 24.17 12.94
C ARG A 351 -23.71 23.21 11.85
N GLU A 352 -24.50 23.74 10.93
CA GLU A 352 -24.92 23.05 9.71
C GLU A 352 -24.13 23.56 8.50
N PHE A 353 -23.60 22.64 7.71
CA PHE A 353 -22.75 22.92 6.55
C PHE A 353 -23.45 22.56 5.25
N GLU A 354 -23.35 23.45 4.26
CA GLU A 354 -23.84 23.23 2.90
C GLU A 354 -22.66 22.90 1.98
N LEU A 355 -22.71 21.76 1.30
CA LEU A 355 -21.60 21.27 0.48
C LEU A 355 -21.59 21.92 -0.92
N PRO A 356 -20.40 22.14 -1.53
CA PRO A 356 -19.09 21.68 -1.09
C PRO A 356 -18.46 22.53 0.04
N GLN A 357 -17.58 21.91 0.83
CA GLN A 357 -16.86 22.56 1.94
C GLN A 357 -15.40 22.13 1.97
N HIS A 358 -14.54 23.04 2.39
CA HIS A 358 -13.14 22.76 2.70
C HIS A 358 -12.78 23.45 4.01
N LEU A 359 -12.38 22.66 5.00
CA LEU A 359 -11.90 23.16 6.30
C LEU A 359 -10.36 23.15 6.28
N CYS A 360 -9.76 24.34 6.24
CA CYS A 360 -8.32 24.55 6.27
C CYS A 360 -7.82 25.31 7.51
#